data_AF-A0A7K6BH20-F1
#
_entry.id   AF-A0A7K6BH20-F1
#
_cell.length_a   1.000
_cell.length_b   1.000
_cell.length_c   1.000
_cell.angle_alpha   90.00
_cell.angle_beta   90.00
_cell.angle_gamma   90.00
#
_symmetry.space_group_name_H-M   'P 1'
#
loop_
_entity.id
_entity.type
_entity.pdbx_description
1 polymer ?
#
loop_
_entity_poly.entity_id
_entity_poly.type
_entity_poly.pdbx_seq_one_letter_code
_entity_poly.pdbx_strand_id
1 'polypeptide(L)'
;YPQRHSLETQLSKLNLTEIEAVLGSYTKVLFVRDPFQRLISTFMQSMGSSPSFSSFVQDVLDSGEHSAHVAWKPLVSLCQPCLVQYDYVVMFGFLKQELGHLLSRAGLDAQSLLPEFTDTQVQWTYSWLSEQMLSELSLQQKRQLSHFYRWDLAAFPFSNSFLSD
;
A
#
# COMPACT_ATOMS: atom_id res chain seq x y z
N TYR A 1 -29.58 -8.99 -5.69
CA TYR A 1 -28.50 -9.80 -6.28
C TYR A 1 -29.10 -10.97 -7.04
N PRO A 2 -29.22 -10.85 -8.37
CA PRO A 2 -28.75 -11.99 -9.18
C PRO A 2 -28.15 -11.51 -10.51
N GLN A 3 -26.89 -11.85 -10.77
CA GLN A 3 -26.46 -12.39 -12.06
C GLN A 3 -25.26 -13.29 -11.80
N ARG A 4 -25.45 -14.57 -12.13
CA ARG A 4 -24.41 -15.59 -12.22
C ARG A 4 -23.47 -15.17 -13.36
N HIS A 5 -22.48 -14.32 -13.08
CA HIS A 5 -21.27 -14.38 -13.89
C HIS A 5 -20.66 -15.74 -13.61
N SER A 6 -20.55 -16.56 -14.66
CA SER A 6 -19.82 -17.82 -14.62
C SER A 6 -18.50 -17.58 -13.91
N LEU A 7 -18.32 -18.25 -12.77
CA LEU A 7 -17.01 -18.41 -12.14
C LEU A 7 -16.03 -18.81 -13.27
N GLU A 8 -14.87 -18.13 -13.33
CA GLU A 8 -13.64 -18.57 -14.04
C GLU A 8 -13.38 -18.12 -15.49
N THR A 9 -13.99 -17.04 -16.02
CA THR A 9 -13.45 -16.44 -17.28
C THR A 9 -12.38 -15.39 -16.96
N GLN A 10 -11.15 -15.62 -17.43
CA GLN A 10 -10.06 -14.65 -17.32
C GLN A 10 -10.38 -13.38 -18.13
N LEU A 11 -10.13 -12.20 -17.57
CA LEU A 11 -10.34 -10.90 -18.25
C LEU A 11 -9.58 -10.80 -19.58
N SER A 12 -8.43 -11.46 -19.70
CA SER A 12 -7.63 -11.52 -20.93
C SER A 12 -8.36 -12.15 -22.13
N LYS A 13 -9.46 -12.87 -21.89
CA LYS A 13 -10.29 -13.50 -22.93
C LYS A 13 -11.47 -12.63 -23.37
N LEU A 14 -11.68 -11.49 -22.73
CA LEU A 14 -12.80 -10.58 -22.95
C LEU A 14 -12.35 -9.36 -23.76
N ASN A 15 -13.29 -8.72 -24.47
CA ASN A 15 -13.03 -7.41 -25.07
C ASN A 15 -13.12 -6.28 -24.03
N LEU A 16 -12.69 -5.07 -24.39
CA LEU A 16 -12.63 -3.94 -23.45
C LEU A 16 -13.98 -3.62 -22.80
N THR A 17 -15.06 -3.61 -23.58
CA THR A 17 -16.42 -3.32 -23.08
C THR A 17 -16.88 -4.38 -22.07
N GLU A 18 -16.58 -5.65 -22.33
CA GLU A 18 -16.89 -6.75 -21.41
C GLU A 18 -16.04 -6.67 -20.14
N ILE A 19 -14.76 -6.33 -20.24
CA ILE A 19 -13.88 -6.12 -19.09
C ILE A 19 -14.43 -4.99 -18.22
N GLU A 20 -14.80 -3.86 -18.82
CA GLU A 20 -15.38 -2.72 -18.12
C GLU A 20 -16.69 -3.08 -17.42
N ALA A 21 -17.58 -3.83 -18.09
CA ALA A 21 -18.82 -4.31 -17.49
C ALA A 21 -18.58 -5.25 -16.30
N VAL A 22 -17.64 -6.19 -16.43
CA VAL A 22 -17.26 -7.11 -15.36
C VAL A 22 -16.63 -6.36 -14.19
N LEU A 23 -15.64 -5.49 -14.44
CA LEU A 23 -14.99 -4.68 -13.40
C LEU A 23 -15.96 -3.69 -12.73
N GLY A 24 -16.94 -3.19 -13.46
CA GLY A 24 -18.01 -2.34 -12.95
C GLY A 24 -18.96 -3.08 -11.98
N SER A 25 -19.03 -4.40 -12.04
CA SER A 25 -19.88 -5.21 -11.15
C SER A 25 -19.24 -5.50 -9.77
N TYR A 26 -17.91 -5.35 -9.65
CA TYR A 26 -17.19 -5.61 -8.40
C TYR A 26 -17.09 -4.38 -7.52
N THR A 27 -17.15 -4.56 -6.20
CA THR A 27 -16.65 -3.57 -5.25
C THR A 27 -15.12 -3.64 -5.21
N LYS A 28 -14.45 -2.55 -5.57
CA LYS A 28 -12.99 -2.46 -5.70
C LYS A 28 -12.44 -1.60 -4.56
N VAL A 29 -11.58 -2.19 -3.73
CA VAL A 29 -10.95 -1.53 -2.58
C VAL A 29 -9.44 -1.49 -2.81
N LEU A 30 -8.86 -0.30 -2.71
CA LEU A 30 -7.41 -0.08 -2.75
C LEU A 30 -6.91 0.18 -1.33
N PHE A 31 -6.00 -0.67 -0.84
CA PHE A 31 -5.28 -0.41 0.41
C PHE A 31 -3.96 0.29 0.09
N VAL A 32 -3.76 1.48 0.65
CA VAL A 32 -2.53 2.25 0.50
C VAL A 32 -1.81 2.33 1.84
N ARG A 33 -0.49 2.19 1.81
CA ARG A 33 0.37 2.32 2.99
C ARG A 33 1.54 3.22 2.61
N ASP A 34 1.98 4.02 3.56
CA ASP A 34 3.17 4.84 3.40
C ASP A 34 4.34 3.99 2.86
N PRO A 35 5.02 4.43 1.79
CA PRO A 35 6.06 3.64 1.13
C PRO A 35 7.25 3.34 2.06
N PHE A 36 7.61 4.25 2.97
CA PHE A 36 8.70 4.01 3.92
C PHE A 36 8.32 2.93 4.93
N GLN A 37 7.09 2.96 5.45
CA GLN A 37 6.59 1.90 6.32
C GLN A 37 6.52 0.54 5.61
N ARG A 38 6.20 0.52 4.30
CA ARG A 38 6.25 -0.71 3.50
C ARG A 38 7.67 -1.26 3.44
N LEU A 39 8.67 -0.42 3.18
CA LEU A 39 10.08 -0.81 3.16
C LEU A 39 10.52 -1.42 4.50
N ILE A 40 10.21 -0.77 5.62
CA ILE A 40 10.52 -1.28 6.95
C ILE A 40 9.85 -2.63 7.17
N SER A 41 8.56 -2.75 6.84
CA SER A 41 7.82 -4.01 6.98
C SER A 41 8.44 -5.14 6.16
N THR A 42 8.89 -4.86 4.94
CA THR A 42 9.56 -5.86 4.10
C THR A 42 10.92 -6.25 4.67
N PHE A 43 11.74 -5.28 5.07
CA PHE A 43 13.04 -5.53 5.70
C PHE A 43 12.91 -6.40 6.96
N MET A 44 11.92 -6.10 7.81
CA MET A 44 11.63 -6.91 9.00
C MET A 44 11.14 -8.32 8.68
N GLN A 45 10.38 -8.51 7.61
CA GLN A 45 9.94 -9.85 7.19
C GLN A 45 11.08 -10.66 6.56
N SER A 46 12.05 -9.98 5.96
CA SER A 46 13.22 -10.59 5.33
C SER A 46 14.46 -10.59 6.23
N MET A 47 14.30 -10.41 7.56
CA MET A 47 15.41 -10.39 8.53
C MET A 47 16.36 -11.57 8.28
N GLY A 48 17.59 -11.25 7.85
CA GLY A 48 18.62 -12.21 7.44
C GLY A 48 19.07 -12.12 5.97
N SER A 49 18.36 -11.36 5.12
CA SER A 49 18.70 -11.18 3.70
C SER A 49 19.68 -10.02 3.44
N SER A 50 19.54 -8.91 4.17
CA SER A 50 20.43 -7.74 4.08
C SER A 50 21.01 -7.41 5.46
N PRO A 51 22.28 -6.96 5.54
CA PRO A 51 22.97 -6.76 6.81
C PRO A 51 22.54 -5.50 7.58
N SER A 52 21.92 -4.53 6.90
CA SER A 52 21.39 -3.29 7.48
C SER A 52 20.22 -2.77 6.66
N PHE A 53 19.44 -1.83 7.21
CA PHE A 53 18.36 -1.20 6.46
C PHE A 53 18.90 -0.36 5.31
N SER A 54 20.04 0.32 5.52
CA SER A 54 20.73 1.07 4.47
C SER A 54 21.14 0.19 3.29
N SER A 55 21.69 -1.01 3.55
CA SER A 55 22.03 -1.97 2.49
C SER A 55 20.78 -2.45 1.74
N PHE A 56 19.71 -2.78 2.46
CA PHE A 56 18.43 -3.15 1.85
C PHE A 56 17.88 -2.03 0.95
N VAL A 57 17.93 -0.77 1.39
CA VAL A 57 17.50 0.38 0.58
C VAL A 57 18.34 0.50 -0.68
N GLN A 58 19.64 0.24 -0.60
CA GLN A 58 20.50 0.24 -1.77
C GLN A 58 20.06 -0.84 -2.78
N ASP A 59 19.78 -2.06 -2.32
CA ASP A 59 19.28 -3.15 -3.16
C ASP A 59 17.96 -2.78 -3.87
N VAL A 60 17.05 -2.11 -3.14
CA VAL A 60 15.78 -1.60 -3.69
C VAL A 60 16.02 -0.55 -4.79
N LEU A 61 16.92 0.40 -4.54
CA LEU A 61 17.24 1.46 -5.49
C LEU A 61 17.96 0.92 -6.74
N ASP A 62 18.86 -0.05 -6.57
CA ASP A 62 19.63 -0.66 -7.65
C ASP A 62 18.78 -1.55 -8.55
N SER A 63 17.77 -2.22 -7.98
CA SER A 63 16.77 -2.98 -8.75
C SER A 63 15.99 -2.06 -9.70
N GLY A 64 15.77 -0.80 -9.31
CA GLY A 64 14.98 0.16 -10.08
C GLY A 64 13.50 -0.25 -10.20
N GLU A 65 12.68 0.61 -10.81
CA GLU A 65 11.22 0.41 -10.86
C GLU A 65 10.79 -0.81 -11.71
N HIS A 66 11.54 -1.11 -12.78
CA HIS A 66 11.19 -2.14 -13.76
C HIS A 66 11.41 -3.57 -13.24
N SER A 67 12.39 -3.76 -12.35
CA SER A 67 12.67 -5.06 -11.72
C SER A 67 12.33 -5.11 -10.23
N ALA A 68 11.70 -4.04 -9.71
CA ALA A 68 11.25 -3.98 -8.33
C ALA A 68 10.29 -5.14 -8.01
N HIS A 69 10.62 -5.87 -6.93
CA HIS A 69 9.71 -6.85 -6.37
C HIS A 69 8.42 -6.17 -5.91
N VAL A 70 7.30 -6.90 -5.98
CA VAL A 70 5.96 -6.38 -5.61
C VAL A 70 5.97 -5.73 -4.22
N ALA A 71 6.80 -6.26 -3.31
CA ALA A 71 6.94 -5.77 -1.94
C ALA A 71 7.33 -4.28 -1.83
N TRP A 72 8.20 -3.77 -2.72
CA TRP A 72 8.70 -2.39 -2.69
C TRP A 72 8.39 -1.59 -3.95
N LYS A 73 7.65 -2.15 -4.91
CA LYS A 73 7.21 -1.40 -6.09
C LYS A 73 6.21 -0.28 -5.70
N PRO A 74 6.28 0.92 -6.31
CA PRO A 74 5.32 2.00 -6.07
C PRO A 74 3.86 1.54 -6.28
N LEU A 75 2.96 1.95 -5.39
CA LEU A 75 1.54 1.60 -5.43
C LEU A 75 0.87 2.08 -6.71
N VAL A 76 1.16 3.29 -7.17
CA VAL A 76 0.61 3.81 -8.42
C VAL A 76 1.00 2.95 -9.64
N SER A 77 2.19 2.34 -9.60
CA SER A 77 2.70 1.45 -10.64
C SER A 77 2.02 0.07 -10.57
N LEU A 78 1.75 -0.43 -9.36
CA LEU A 78 1.08 -1.71 -9.13
C LEU A 78 -0.44 -1.66 -9.37
N CYS A 79 -1.09 -0.61 -8.87
CA CYS A 79 -2.54 -0.53 -8.76
C CYS A 79 -3.18 0.34 -9.84
N GLN A 80 -2.40 1.18 -10.53
CA GLN A 80 -2.87 2.03 -11.63
C GLN A 80 -4.18 2.79 -11.30
N PRO A 81 -4.22 3.60 -10.23
CA PRO A 81 -5.43 4.27 -9.77
C PRO A 81 -6.05 5.24 -10.79
N CYS A 82 -5.30 5.64 -11.81
CA CYS A 82 -5.80 6.45 -12.91
C CYS A 82 -6.63 5.65 -13.94
N LEU A 83 -6.44 4.33 -13.99
CA LEU A 83 -7.10 3.43 -14.96
C LEU A 83 -8.22 2.62 -14.33
N VAL A 84 -8.12 2.30 -13.03
CA VAL A 84 -9.13 1.54 -12.29
C VAL A 84 -9.92 2.47 -11.39
N GLN A 85 -11.23 2.52 -11.59
CA GLN A 85 -12.14 3.28 -10.71
C GLN A 85 -12.37 2.52 -9.41
N TYR A 86 -11.64 2.84 -8.36
CA TYR A 86 -11.83 2.23 -7.05
C TYR A 86 -13.05 2.82 -6.32
N ASP A 87 -13.84 1.96 -5.69
CA ASP A 87 -14.98 2.36 -4.86
C ASP A 87 -14.50 2.93 -3.51
N TYR A 88 -13.37 2.43 -3.01
CA TYR A 88 -12.75 2.85 -1.75
C TYR A 88 -11.22 2.87 -1.86
N VAL A 89 -10.59 3.90 -1.30
CA VAL A 89 -9.15 3.97 -1.06
C VAL A 89 -8.93 4.08 0.45
N VAL A 90 -8.19 3.13 1.02
CA VAL A 90 -8.11 2.89 2.46
C VAL A 90 -6.66 2.99 2.90
N MET A 91 -6.37 3.87 3.87
CA MET A 91 -5.03 4.04 4.40
C MET A 91 -4.72 3.04 5.52
N PHE A 92 -3.63 2.29 5.36
CA PHE A 92 -3.10 1.37 6.36
C PHE A 92 -2.52 2.16 7.54
N GLY A 93 -2.92 1.81 8.76
CA GLY A 93 -2.53 2.50 10.00
C GLY A 93 -3.69 3.10 10.79
N PHE A 94 -4.87 3.25 10.16
CA PHE A 94 -6.11 3.69 10.82
C PHE A 94 -7.17 2.59 10.77
N LEU A 95 -6.78 1.36 11.13
CA LEU A 95 -7.59 0.17 10.91
C LEU A 95 -8.97 0.30 11.57
N LYS A 96 -9.09 0.86 12.78
CA LYS A 96 -10.40 0.97 13.43
C LYS A 96 -11.36 1.92 12.71
N GLN A 97 -10.91 3.12 12.36
CA GLN A 97 -11.76 4.13 11.74
C GLN A 97 -12.09 3.78 10.28
N GLU A 98 -11.08 3.37 9.51
CA GLU A 98 -11.22 3.05 8.10
C GLU A 98 -11.99 1.74 7.88
N LEU A 99 -11.67 0.68 8.64
CA LEU A 99 -12.42 -0.58 8.58
C LEU A 99 -13.85 -0.39 9.08
N GLY A 100 -14.07 0.45 10.10
CA GLY A 100 -15.41 0.79 10.57
C GLY A 100 -16.25 1.47 9.51
N HIS A 101 -15.67 2.39 8.73
CA HIS A 101 -16.35 3.03 7.61
C HIS A 101 -16.66 2.04 6.48
N LEU A 102 -15.72 1.16 6.12
CA LEU A 102 -15.94 0.10 5.12
C LEU A 102 -17.04 -0.88 5.54
N LEU A 103 -17.00 -1.36 6.79
CA LEU A 103 -18.00 -2.26 7.35
C LEU A 103 -19.39 -1.61 7.34
N SER A 104 -19.48 -0.35 7.76
CA SER A 104 -20.74 0.41 7.74
C SER A 104 -21.30 0.56 6.32
N ARG A 105 -20.43 0.88 5.34
CA ARG A 105 -20.79 0.97 3.92
C ARG A 105 -21.22 -0.38 3.33
N ALA A 106 -20.66 -1.48 3.83
CA ALA A 106 -21.03 -2.84 3.46
C ALA A 106 -22.35 -3.32 4.13
N GLY A 107 -22.99 -2.48 4.96
CA GLY A 107 -24.19 -2.85 5.71
C GLY A 107 -23.91 -3.78 6.89
N LEU A 108 -22.66 -3.85 7.34
CA LEU A 108 -22.22 -4.65 8.47
C LEU A 108 -22.10 -3.76 9.71
N ASP A 109 -22.42 -4.31 10.87
CA ASP A 109 -22.24 -3.60 12.14
C ASP A 109 -20.75 -3.48 12.46
N ALA A 110 -20.24 -2.25 12.32
CA ALA A 110 -18.85 -1.93 12.60
C ALA A 110 -18.48 -2.13 14.08
N GLN A 111 -19.42 -2.04 15.03
CA GLN A 111 -19.08 -2.10 16.44
C GLN A 111 -18.77 -3.52 16.93
N SER A 112 -19.43 -4.53 16.35
CA SER A 112 -19.24 -5.93 16.73
C SER A 112 -18.09 -6.64 16.01
N LEU A 113 -17.63 -6.10 14.88
CA LEU A 113 -16.64 -6.74 14.00
C LEU A 113 -15.25 -6.11 14.06
N LEU A 114 -15.10 -4.96 14.72
CA LEU A 114 -13.80 -4.32 14.89
C LEU A 114 -13.03 -4.97 16.05
N PRO A 115 -11.84 -5.56 15.80
CA PRO A 115 -10.94 -5.96 16.86
C PRO A 115 -10.57 -4.76 17.75
N GLU A 116 -10.31 -5.01 19.04
CA GLU A 116 -9.62 -4.04 19.91
C GLU A 116 -8.18 -3.86 19.43
N PHE A 117 -7.99 -2.97 18.45
CA PHE A 117 -6.67 -2.52 18.05
C PHE A 117 -6.21 -1.43 19.02
N THR A 118 -5.09 -1.67 19.71
CA THR A 118 -4.39 -0.63 20.49
C THR A 118 -3.56 0.23 19.54
N ASP A 119 -4.26 1.04 18.73
CA ASP A 119 -3.67 1.87 17.67
C ASP A 119 -2.49 2.72 18.18
N THR A 120 -2.53 3.19 19.43
CA THR A 120 -1.51 4.08 20.01
C THR A 120 -0.15 3.43 20.23
N GLN A 121 -0.09 2.19 20.72
CA GLN A 121 1.17 1.50 20.98
C GLN A 121 1.85 1.06 19.67
N VAL A 122 1.04 0.59 18.71
CA VAL A 122 1.52 0.23 17.38
C VAL A 122 2.05 1.46 16.66
N GLN A 123 1.31 2.56 16.67
CA GLN A 123 1.72 3.81 16.02
C GLN A 123 3.01 4.40 16.62
N TRP A 124 3.16 4.40 17.95
CA TRP A 124 4.40 4.81 18.61
C TRP A 124 5.60 3.94 18.23
N THR A 125 5.42 2.62 18.24
CA THR A 125 6.48 1.66 17.89
C THR A 125 6.94 1.87 16.44
N TYR A 126 6.00 2.06 15.50
CA TYR A 126 6.33 2.35 14.11
C TYR A 126 6.98 3.72 13.93
N SER A 127 6.61 4.74 14.69
CA SER A 127 7.24 6.07 14.63
C SER A 127 8.71 5.99 15.01
N TRP A 128 9.00 5.47 16.20
CA TRP A 128 10.37 5.32 16.70
C TRP A 128 11.22 4.44 15.76
N LEU A 129 10.67 3.32 15.30
CA LEU A 129 11.37 2.45 14.37
C LEU A 129 11.67 3.16 13.05
N SER A 130 10.73 3.95 12.53
CA SER A 130 10.93 4.71 11.29
C SER A 130 12.04 5.75 11.45
N GLU A 131 12.10 6.45 12.58
CA GLU A 131 13.19 7.37 12.87
C GLU A 131 14.55 6.66 12.89
N GLN A 132 14.62 5.49 13.56
CA GLN A 132 15.84 4.69 13.61
C GLN A 132 16.27 4.23 12.22
N MET A 133 15.36 3.66 11.44
CA MET A 133 15.64 3.19 10.07
C MET A 133 16.04 4.35 9.15
N LEU A 134 15.39 5.51 9.28
CA LEU A 134 15.74 6.71 8.51
C LEU A 134 17.13 7.25 8.87
N SER A 135 17.55 7.08 10.14
CA SER A 135 18.87 7.52 10.60
C SER A 135 20.03 6.72 9.97
N GLU A 136 19.77 5.48 9.54
CA GLU A 136 20.76 4.65 8.81
C GLU A 136 21.01 5.13 7.37
N LEU A 137 20.13 5.98 6.83
CA LEU A 137 20.19 6.38 5.43
C LEU A 137 21.03 7.64 5.21
N SER A 138 21.87 7.60 4.18
CA SER A 138 22.55 8.79 3.67
C SER A 138 21.55 9.79 3.08
N LEU A 139 21.94 11.07 3.00
CA LEU A 139 21.14 12.10 2.35
C LEU A 139 20.82 11.76 0.89
N GLN A 140 21.76 11.10 0.19
CA GLN A 140 21.56 10.66 -1.18
C GLN A 140 20.48 9.59 -1.27
N GLN A 141 20.54 8.55 -0.42
CA GLN A 141 19.52 7.50 -0.39
C GLN A 141 18.13 8.07 -0.08
N LYS A 142 18.02 9.01 0.86
CA LYS A 142 16.74 9.69 1.18
C LYS A 142 16.15 10.37 -0.06
N ARG A 143 16.94 11.19 -0.75
CA ARG A 143 16.50 11.86 -1.99
C ARG A 143 16.12 10.88 -3.09
N GLN A 144 16.90 9.82 -3.26
CA GLN A 144 16.61 8.78 -4.25
C GLN A 144 15.31 8.05 -3.92
N LEU A 145 15.05 7.72 -2.66
CA LEU A 145 13.78 7.12 -2.22
C LEU A 145 12.59 8.06 -2.43
N SER A 146 12.70 9.33 -2.06
CA SER A 146 11.66 10.34 -2.31
C SER A 146 11.34 10.44 -3.81
N HIS A 147 12.38 10.44 -4.66
CA HIS A 147 12.19 10.42 -6.11
C HIS A 147 11.58 9.10 -6.61
N PHE A 148 12.01 7.96 -6.08
CA PHE A 148 11.52 6.63 -6.46
C PHE A 148 10.02 6.48 -6.17
N TYR A 149 9.54 7.01 -5.03
CA TYR A 149 8.13 6.97 -4.63
C TYR A 149 7.34 8.25 -4.93
N ARG A 150 7.89 9.18 -5.72
CA ARG A 150 7.29 10.52 -5.96
C ARG A 150 5.82 10.48 -6.39
N TRP A 151 5.44 9.47 -7.19
CA TRP A 151 4.08 9.34 -7.68
C TRP A 151 3.12 8.81 -6.63
N ASP A 152 3.58 7.95 -5.71
CA ASP A 152 2.79 7.52 -4.56
C ASP A 152 2.55 8.70 -3.63
N LEU A 153 3.59 9.50 -3.35
CA LEU A 153 3.53 10.70 -2.52
C LEU A 153 2.63 11.79 -3.14
N ALA A 154 2.54 11.85 -4.47
CA ALA A 154 1.64 12.77 -5.17
C ALA A 154 0.19 12.27 -5.23
N ALA A 155 -0.02 10.94 -5.29
CA ALA A 155 -1.34 10.34 -5.46
C ALA A 155 -2.11 10.18 -4.14
N PHE A 156 -1.42 9.96 -3.01
CA PHE A 156 -2.05 9.63 -1.74
C PHE A 156 -1.59 10.54 -0.60
N PRO A 157 -2.48 10.86 0.37
CA PRO A 157 -2.19 11.82 1.43
C PRO A 157 -1.38 11.18 2.57
N PHE A 158 -0.09 10.94 2.33
CA PHE A 158 0.85 10.45 3.35
C PHE A 158 1.42 11.59 4.21
N SER A 159 0.57 12.24 5.01
CA SER A 159 0.90 13.48 5.75
C SER A 159 2.09 13.41 6.70
N ASN A 160 2.48 12.21 7.14
CA ASN A 160 3.61 11.98 8.05
C ASN A 160 4.72 11.14 7.38
N SER A 161 4.81 11.17 6.05
CA SER A 161 5.83 10.39 5.37
C SER A 161 7.22 10.95 5.66
N PHE A 162 8.16 10.07 5.94
CA PHE A 162 9.57 10.44 6.02
C PHE A 162 10.21 10.69 4.64
N LEU A 163 9.48 10.42 3.57
CA LEU A 163 9.93 10.59 2.19
C LEU A 163 9.34 11.82 1.51
N SER A 164 8.36 12.50 2.12
CA SER A 164 7.92 13.83 1.67
C SER A 164 8.93 14.89 2.11
N ASP A 165 9.26 15.81 1.20
CA ASP A 165 10.12 16.98 1.47
C ASP A 165 9.50 17.93 2.51
#